data_AF-A0A381NX33-F1
#
_entry.id   AF-A0A381NX33-F1
#
_cell.length_a   1.000
_cell.length_b   1.000
_cell.length_c   1.000
_cell.angle_alpha   90.00
_cell.angle_beta   90.00
_cell.angle_gamma   90.00
#
_symmetry.space_group_name_H-M   'P 1'
#
loop_
_entity.id
_entity.type
_entity.pdbx_description
1 polymer ?
#
loop_
_entity_poly.entity_id
_entity_poly.type
_entity_poly.pdbx_seq_one_letter_code
_entity_poly.pdbx_strand_id
1 'polypeptide(L)'
;VPVIQARISDRLEISRQAVGEMIRRMERENLVEIAGGSEIILTSEGEDLARTIVRRHRLAECFLTDVLGLNWTDAHNEAGRWEHVISPLVEAAMLRALGDPQTCPHGNPIPGSGYEEPQGTVGLSEIDAGDPFTVVRIPEELEWEPGQLEFLEGTGLMPGRPGVVLSFASDGTATVKVGDNPFEVGGATAKRIVVTPGT
;
A
#
# COMPACT_ATOMS: atom_id res chain seq x y z
N VAL A 1 4.35 13.68 6.72
CA VAL A 1 4.10 13.88 8.17
C VAL A 1 5.33 13.37 8.91
N PRO A 2 5.92 14.09 9.87
CA PRO A 2 7.13 13.64 10.58
C PRO A 2 6.94 12.25 11.21
N VAL A 3 7.92 11.37 11.18
CA VAL A 3 7.83 10.07 11.86
C VAL A 3 8.30 10.25 13.30
N ILE A 4 7.43 10.00 14.28
CA ILE A 4 7.74 10.17 15.72
C ILE A 4 7.25 8.94 16.49
N GLN A 5 7.83 8.68 17.66
CA GLN A 5 7.46 7.52 18.51
C GLN A 5 5.95 7.43 18.78
N ALA A 6 5.29 8.58 18.96
CA ALA A 6 3.85 8.66 19.13
C ALA A 6 3.08 7.98 17.99
N ARG A 7 3.43 8.32 16.75
CA ARG A 7 2.74 7.81 15.55
C ARG A 7 3.04 6.33 15.32
N ILE A 8 4.27 5.89 15.60
CA ILE A 8 4.65 4.48 15.51
C ILE A 8 3.86 3.66 16.55
N SER A 9 3.77 4.16 17.78
CA SER A 9 2.99 3.54 18.87
C SER A 9 1.52 3.42 18.50
N ASP A 10 0.91 4.50 17.99
CA ASP A 10 -0.49 4.51 17.58
C ASP A 10 -0.73 3.56 16.39
N ARG A 11 0.19 3.50 15.41
CA ARG A 11 0.05 2.67 14.20
C ARG A 11 0.27 1.17 14.46
N LEU A 12 1.22 0.82 15.31
CA LEU A 12 1.56 -0.57 15.62
C LEU A 12 0.79 -1.10 16.84
N GLU A 13 -0.04 -0.27 17.47
CA GLU A 13 -0.81 -0.59 18.68
C GLU A 13 0.04 -1.15 19.83
N ILE A 14 1.28 -0.66 19.95
CA ILE A 14 2.24 -1.04 21.01
C ILE A 14 2.57 0.14 21.92
N SER A 15 3.03 -0.13 23.14
CA SER A 15 3.32 0.92 24.12
C SER A 15 4.47 1.83 23.66
N ARG A 16 4.39 3.13 24.01
CA ARG A 16 5.46 4.10 23.72
C ARG A 16 6.80 3.71 24.35
N GLN A 17 6.76 3.02 25.49
CA GLN A 17 7.94 2.47 26.16
C GLN A 17 8.61 1.42 25.27
N ALA A 18 7.85 0.45 24.75
CA ALA A 18 8.37 -0.59 23.86
C ALA A 18 8.90 0.00 22.54
N VAL A 19 8.17 0.96 21.94
CA VAL A 19 8.66 1.70 20.76
C VAL A 19 9.98 2.40 21.08
N GLY A 20 10.07 3.11 22.19
CA GLY A 20 11.29 3.83 22.59
C GLY A 20 12.48 2.90 22.82
N GLU A 21 12.27 1.71 23.37
CA GLU A 21 13.31 0.68 23.51
C GLU A 21 13.78 0.16 22.15
N MET A 22 12.86 -0.10 21.22
CA MET A 22 13.21 -0.56 19.88
C MET A 22 13.90 0.52 19.05
N ILE A 23 13.48 1.78 19.13
CA ILE A 23 14.17 2.89 18.46
C ILE A 23 15.60 3.05 19.00
N ARG A 24 15.83 2.98 20.32
CA ARG A 24 17.18 2.99 20.90
C ARG A 24 18.03 1.79 20.47
N ARG A 25 17.40 0.65 20.19
CA ARG A 25 18.11 -0.50 19.63
C ARG A 25 18.48 -0.27 18.17
N MET A 26 17.53 0.17 17.35
CA MET A 26 17.75 0.48 15.93
C MET A 26 18.80 1.58 15.74
N GLU A 27 18.85 2.59 16.62
CA GLU A 27 19.89 3.63 16.62
C GLU A 27 21.28 3.05 16.92
N ARG A 28 21.40 2.15 17.90
CA ARG A 28 22.65 1.43 18.17
C ARG A 28 23.08 0.51 17.04
N GLU A 29 22.12 -0.01 16.27
CA GLU A 29 22.35 -0.82 15.08
C GLU A 29 22.53 0.04 13.81
N ASN A 30 22.60 1.37 13.94
CA ASN A 30 22.79 2.33 12.84
C ASN A 30 21.68 2.28 11.75
N LEU A 31 20.46 1.87 12.11
CA LEU A 31 19.32 1.80 11.20
C LEU A 31 18.48 3.09 11.21
N VAL A 32 18.49 3.84 12.30
CA VAL A 32 17.75 5.10 12.45
C VAL A 32 18.59 6.13 13.19
N GLU A 33 18.26 7.40 12.99
CA GLU A 33 18.74 8.52 13.79
C GLU A 33 17.59 9.44 14.19
N ILE A 34 17.76 10.18 15.29
CA ILE A 34 16.77 11.14 15.78
C ILE A 34 17.17 12.55 15.34
N ALA A 35 16.43 13.12 14.39
CA ALA A 35 16.57 14.48 13.89
C ALA A 35 15.57 15.44 14.56
N GLY A 36 15.89 16.74 14.58
CA GLY A 36 14.94 17.78 15.01
C GLY A 36 14.37 17.61 16.43
N GLY A 37 15.05 16.85 17.30
CA GLY A 37 14.66 16.60 18.68
C GLY A 37 13.68 15.43 18.92
N SER A 38 12.95 14.97 17.90
CA SER A 38 12.02 13.82 18.08
C SER A 38 11.65 13.08 16.78
N GLU A 39 12.07 13.58 15.63
CA GLU A 39 11.79 12.96 14.35
C GLU A 39 12.75 11.79 14.14
N ILE A 40 12.21 10.64 13.77
CA ILE A 40 12.96 9.42 13.50
C ILE A 40 13.14 9.36 11.99
N ILE A 41 14.39 9.31 11.53
CA ILE A 41 14.72 9.16 10.12
C ILE A 41 15.56 7.89 9.93
N LEU A 42 15.37 7.23 8.79
CA LEU A 42 16.18 6.08 8.41
C LEU A 42 17.57 6.57 8.01
N THR A 43 18.60 5.86 8.44
CA THR A 43 19.94 5.99 7.83
C THR A 43 19.93 5.32 6.46
N SER A 44 21.02 5.43 5.69
CA SER A 44 21.14 4.68 4.43
C SER A 44 21.03 3.17 4.62
N GLU A 45 21.61 2.62 5.70
CA GLU A 45 21.51 1.19 6.02
C GLU A 45 20.08 0.79 6.42
N GLY A 46 19.38 1.64 7.18
CA GLY A 46 17.98 1.45 7.53
C GLY A 46 17.06 1.53 6.32
N GLU A 47 17.35 2.41 5.38
CA GLU A 47 16.59 2.58 4.14
C GLU A 47 16.74 1.35 3.23
N ASP A 48 17.94 0.81 3.08
CA ASP A 48 18.18 -0.42 2.32
C ASP A 48 17.47 -1.63 2.94
N LEU A 49 17.49 -1.74 4.27
CA LEU A 49 16.77 -2.78 4.99
C LEU A 49 15.25 -2.62 4.82
N ALA A 50 14.72 -1.41 4.99
CA ALA A 50 13.29 -1.13 4.81
C ALA A 50 12.83 -1.45 3.39
N ARG A 51 13.60 -1.05 2.36
CA ARG A 51 13.33 -1.40 0.96
C ARG A 51 13.29 -2.91 0.73
N THR A 52 14.17 -3.66 1.39
CA THR A 52 14.20 -5.12 1.31
C THR A 52 12.96 -5.75 1.94
N ILE A 53 12.54 -5.30 3.12
CA ILE A 53 11.32 -5.79 3.78
C ILE A 53 10.09 -5.51 2.91
N VAL A 54 9.91 -4.26 2.46
CA VAL A 54 8.78 -3.87 1.60
C VAL A 54 8.77 -4.64 0.27
N ARG A 55 9.94 -4.89 -0.33
CA ARG A 55 10.04 -5.72 -1.54
C ARG A 55 9.58 -7.15 -1.29
N ARG A 56 9.99 -7.75 -0.17
CA ARG A 56 9.57 -9.12 0.18
C ARG A 56 8.09 -9.21 0.47
N HIS A 57 7.53 -8.23 1.18
CA HIS A 57 6.09 -8.13 1.41
C HIS A 57 5.32 -8.14 0.09
N ARG A 58 5.64 -7.19 -0.79
CA ARG A 58 4.94 -7.01 -2.07
C ARG A 58 5.10 -8.22 -3.00
N LEU A 59 6.27 -8.86 -3.01
CA LEU A 59 6.47 -10.13 -3.74
C LEU A 59 5.69 -11.29 -3.12
N ALA A 60 5.58 -11.35 -1.79
CA ALA A 60 4.74 -12.33 -1.11
C ALA A 60 3.27 -12.11 -1.46
N GLU A 61 2.77 -10.87 -1.45
CA GLU A 61 1.41 -10.55 -1.90
C GLU A 61 1.16 -11.04 -3.33
N CYS A 62 2.06 -10.74 -4.28
CA CYS A 62 1.96 -11.27 -5.64
C CYS A 62 1.90 -12.80 -5.68
N PHE A 63 2.79 -13.48 -4.97
CA PHE A 63 2.82 -14.95 -4.98
C PHE A 63 1.57 -15.56 -4.36
N LEU A 64 1.12 -15.02 -3.22
CA LEU A 64 -0.05 -15.50 -2.49
C LEU A 64 -1.34 -15.30 -3.30
N THR A 65 -1.44 -14.18 -4.03
CA THR A 65 -2.59 -13.90 -4.90
C THR A 65 -2.51 -14.63 -6.24
N ASP A 66 -1.47 -14.37 -7.04
CA ASP A 66 -1.38 -14.83 -8.43
C ASP A 66 -1.14 -16.35 -8.56
N VAL A 67 -0.40 -16.94 -7.61
CA VAL A 67 0.00 -18.35 -7.67
C VAL A 67 -0.87 -19.22 -6.76
N LEU A 68 -1.17 -18.76 -5.55
CA LEU A 68 -1.94 -19.54 -4.58
C LEU A 68 -3.43 -19.19 -4.54
N GLY A 69 -3.85 -18.09 -5.18
CA GLY A 69 -5.25 -17.72 -5.30
C GLY A 69 -5.89 -17.21 -4.00
N LEU A 70 -5.10 -16.67 -3.07
CA LEU A 70 -5.64 -16.02 -1.87
C LEU A 70 -6.30 -14.69 -2.26
N ASN A 71 -7.34 -14.31 -1.52
CA ASN A 71 -7.92 -12.97 -1.58
C ASN A 71 -6.93 -11.93 -1.02
N TRP A 72 -7.15 -10.65 -1.32
CA TRP A 72 -6.24 -9.56 -0.93
C TRP A 72 -6.01 -9.49 0.59
N THR A 73 -7.07 -9.67 1.38
CA THR A 73 -7.00 -9.59 2.84
C THR A 73 -6.11 -10.70 3.41
N ASP A 74 -6.33 -11.95 3.01
CA ASP A 74 -5.54 -13.09 3.49
C ASP A 74 -4.10 -13.02 2.98
N ALA A 75 -3.90 -12.62 1.73
CA ALA A 75 -2.59 -12.45 1.14
C ALA A 75 -1.77 -11.37 1.87
N HIS A 76 -2.35 -10.21 2.17
CA HIS A 76 -1.66 -9.15 2.92
C HIS A 76 -1.25 -9.61 4.32
N ASN A 77 -2.15 -10.30 5.02
CA ASN A 77 -1.90 -10.82 6.36
C ASN A 77 -0.80 -11.90 6.39
N GLU A 78 -0.77 -12.79 5.40
CA GLU A 78 0.31 -13.79 5.25
C GLU A 78 1.62 -13.15 4.80
N ALA A 79 1.58 -12.19 3.87
CA ALA A 79 2.75 -11.47 3.40
C ALA A 79 3.51 -10.78 4.53
N GLY A 80 2.80 -10.16 5.49
CA GLY A 80 3.39 -9.55 6.68
C GLY A 80 4.12 -10.55 7.59
N ARG A 81 3.80 -11.85 7.52
CA ARG A 81 4.59 -12.90 8.20
C ARG A 81 5.76 -13.36 7.34
N TRP A 82 5.56 -13.47 6.03
CA TRP A 82 6.54 -13.99 5.09
C TRP A 82 7.70 -13.01 4.88
N GLU A 83 7.46 -11.70 4.89
CA GLU A 83 8.46 -10.67 4.63
C GLU A 83 9.71 -10.79 5.52
N HIS A 84 9.55 -11.30 6.75
CA HIS A 84 10.63 -11.47 7.72
C HIS A 84 11.42 -12.78 7.56
N VAL A 85 10.88 -13.77 6.85
CA VAL A 85 11.48 -15.12 6.72
C VAL A 85 11.91 -15.46 5.29
N ILE A 86 11.47 -14.69 4.30
CA ILE A 86 11.93 -14.82 2.91
C ILE A 86 13.43 -14.51 2.86
N SER A 87 14.22 -15.51 2.44
CA SER A 87 15.66 -15.35 2.22
C SER A 87 15.94 -14.72 0.85
N PRO A 88 17.13 -14.13 0.63
CA PRO A 88 17.51 -13.62 -0.70
C PRO A 88 17.41 -14.65 -1.82
N LEU A 89 17.68 -15.93 -1.51
CA LEU A 89 17.55 -17.04 -2.48
C LEU A 89 16.08 -17.24 -2.91
N VAL A 90 15.17 -17.23 -1.93
CA VAL A 90 13.72 -17.39 -2.17
C VAL A 90 13.17 -16.17 -2.89
N GLU A 91 13.56 -14.96 -2.47
CA GLU A 91 13.19 -13.70 -3.11
C GLU A 91 13.55 -13.70 -4.62
N ALA A 92 14.78 -14.08 -4.97
CA ALA A 92 15.20 -14.19 -6.36
C ALA A 92 14.44 -15.28 -7.13
N ALA A 93 14.02 -16.36 -6.46
CA ALA A 93 13.19 -17.40 -7.07
C ALA A 93 11.75 -16.92 -7.31
N MET A 94 11.17 -16.17 -6.37
CA MET A 94 9.85 -15.56 -6.50
C MET A 94 9.81 -14.58 -7.67
N LEU A 95 10.80 -13.67 -7.78
CA LEU A 95 10.92 -12.76 -8.92
C LEU A 95 10.87 -13.49 -10.27
N ARG A 96 11.64 -14.57 -10.42
CA ARG A 96 11.62 -15.38 -11.65
C ARG A 96 10.29 -16.08 -11.88
N ALA A 97 9.68 -16.62 -10.81
CA ALA A 97 8.41 -17.33 -10.90
C ALA A 97 7.24 -16.40 -11.29
N LEU A 98 7.29 -15.15 -10.82
CA LEU A 98 6.28 -14.12 -11.04
C LEU A 98 6.49 -13.32 -12.34
N GLY A 99 7.58 -13.57 -13.07
CA GLY A 99 7.88 -12.85 -14.32
C GLY A 99 8.33 -11.40 -14.11
N ASP A 100 9.04 -11.12 -13.02
CA ASP A 100 9.59 -9.80 -12.67
C ASP A 100 8.52 -8.68 -12.55
N PRO A 101 7.55 -8.83 -11.61
CA PRO A 101 6.46 -7.89 -11.47
C PRO A 101 6.95 -6.50 -11.00
N GLN A 102 6.32 -5.45 -11.52
CA GLN A 102 6.66 -4.07 -11.14
C GLN A 102 5.89 -3.53 -9.93
N THR A 103 4.71 -4.09 -9.66
CA THR A 103 3.83 -3.68 -8.55
C THR A 103 3.31 -4.89 -7.80
N CYS A 104 2.88 -4.70 -6.55
CA CYS A 104 2.05 -5.68 -5.86
C CYS A 104 0.62 -5.71 -6.43
N PRO A 105 -0.26 -6.63 -5.97
CA PRO A 105 -1.66 -6.72 -6.44
C PRO A 105 -2.46 -5.45 -6.23
N HIS A 106 -2.07 -4.62 -5.26
CA HIS A 106 -2.70 -3.32 -4.96
C HIS A 106 -2.15 -2.16 -5.81
N GLY A 107 -1.21 -2.44 -6.73
CA GLY A 107 -0.60 -1.43 -7.61
C GLY A 107 0.56 -0.66 -6.96
N ASN A 108 0.96 -1.03 -5.73
CA ASN A 108 2.07 -0.37 -5.05
C ASN A 108 3.42 -0.84 -5.62
N PRO A 109 4.35 0.08 -5.96
CA PRO A 109 5.57 -0.26 -6.70
C PRO A 109 6.51 -1.20 -5.95
N ILE A 110 6.96 -2.32 -6.50
CA ILE A 110 7.95 -3.15 -5.84
C ILE A 110 9.31 -2.40 -5.79
N PRO A 111 9.93 -2.16 -4.62
CA PRO A 111 11.19 -1.42 -4.54
C PRO A 111 12.28 -2.02 -5.44
N GLY A 112 12.83 -1.22 -6.35
CA GLY A 112 13.88 -1.65 -7.28
C GLY A 112 13.37 -2.27 -8.58
N SER A 113 12.05 -2.33 -8.82
CA SER A 113 11.46 -2.86 -10.06
C SER A 113 11.54 -1.91 -11.28
N GLY A 114 11.96 -0.67 -11.07
CA GLY A 114 11.94 0.36 -12.11
C GLY A 114 10.54 0.84 -12.51
N TYR A 115 9.52 0.58 -11.68
CA TYR A 115 8.18 1.13 -11.90
C TYR A 115 8.20 2.66 -12.03
N GLU A 116 7.53 3.16 -13.06
CA GLU A 116 7.27 4.59 -13.26
C GLU A 116 5.76 4.82 -13.15
N GLU A 117 5.36 5.70 -12.23
CA GLU A 117 3.95 6.05 -12.06
C GLU A 117 3.44 6.76 -13.32
N PRO A 118 2.26 6.41 -13.85
CA PRO A 118 1.69 7.08 -15.02
C PRO A 118 1.61 8.60 -14.83
N GLN A 119 1.76 9.36 -15.92
CA GLN A 119 1.60 10.81 -15.86
C GLN A 119 0.13 11.19 -15.64
N GLY A 120 -0.10 12.26 -14.87
CA GLY A 120 -1.44 12.81 -14.64
C GLY A 120 -2.30 11.98 -13.68
N THR A 121 -1.70 11.16 -12.82
CA THR A 121 -2.43 10.50 -11.73
C THR A 121 -2.92 11.49 -10.70
N VAL A 122 -4.14 11.27 -10.22
CA VAL A 122 -4.81 12.09 -9.19
C VAL A 122 -5.50 11.19 -8.18
N GLY A 123 -6.00 11.76 -7.07
CA GLY A 123 -6.92 11.04 -6.20
C GLY A 123 -8.27 10.81 -6.88
N LEU A 124 -8.95 9.70 -6.58
CA LEU A 124 -10.29 9.42 -7.10
C LEU A 124 -11.29 10.56 -6.78
N SER A 125 -11.10 11.26 -5.66
CA SER A 125 -11.91 12.44 -5.29
C SER A 125 -11.72 13.66 -6.21
N GLU A 126 -10.74 13.65 -7.11
CA GLU A 126 -10.46 14.74 -8.05
C GLU A 126 -11.05 14.49 -9.44
N ILE A 127 -11.70 13.33 -9.65
CA ILE A 127 -12.41 13.02 -10.90
C ILE A 127 -13.80 13.64 -10.86
N ASP A 128 -14.18 14.37 -11.91
CA ASP A 128 -15.50 14.99 -11.99
C ASP A 128 -16.61 13.94 -12.15
N ALA A 129 -17.80 14.26 -11.62
CA ALA A 129 -18.96 13.39 -11.77
C ALA A 129 -19.38 13.28 -13.25
N GLY A 130 -19.46 12.04 -13.74
CA GLY A 130 -19.69 11.71 -15.14
C GLY A 130 -18.43 11.20 -15.84
N ASP A 131 -17.24 11.48 -15.29
CA ASP A 131 -15.99 11.20 -15.98
C ASP A 131 -15.44 9.79 -15.65
N PRO A 132 -14.80 9.14 -16.64
CA PRO A 132 -14.17 7.86 -16.45
C PRO A 132 -12.82 7.97 -15.72
N PHE A 133 -12.38 6.88 -15.13
CA PHE A 133 -11.06 6.72 -14.54
C PHE A 133 -10.54 5.30 -14.70
N THR A 134 -9.23 5.11 -14.52
CA THR A 134 -8.61 3.79 -14.33
C THR A 134 -7.86 3.76 -13.02
N VAL A 135 -8.09 2.75 -12.19
CA VAL A 135 -7.39 2.60 -10.91
C VAL A 135 -5.91 2.33 -11.17
N VAL A 136 -5.03 3.10 -10.54
CA VAL A 136 -3.58 2.91 -10.61
C VAL A 136 -3.11 2.12 -9.39
N ARG A 137 -3.42 2.59 -8.18
CA ARG A 137 -3.06 1.87 -6.96
C ARG A 137 -3.92 2.23 -5.76
N ILE A 138 -4.02 1.28 -4.84
CA ILE A 138 -4.59 1.41 -3.51
C ILE A 138 -3.42 1.62 -2.54
N PRO A 139 -3.22 2.81 -1.95
CA PRO A 139 -2.09 3.06 -1.07
C PRO A 139 -2.12 2.20 0.20
N GLU A 140 -0.92 1.96 0.75
CA GLU A 140 -0.72 1.12 1.93
C GLU A 140 -1.62 1.51 3.09
N GLU A 141 -1.91 2.79 3.31
CA GLU A 141 -2.74 3.22 4.44
C GLU A 141 -4.14 2.58 4.44
N LEU A 142 -4.67 2.27 3.26
CA LEU A 142 -5.97 1.60 3.11
C LEU A 142 -5.89 0.09 3.35
N GLU A 143 -4.71 -0.51 3.27
CA GLU A 143 -4.51 -1.95 3.50
C GLU A 143 -4.69 -2.31 4.99
N TRP A 144 -4.46 -1.35 5.90
CA TRP A 144 -4.56 -1.54 7.36
C TRP A 144 -5.95 -1.25 7.94
N GLU A 145 -6.87 -0.72 7.13
CA GLU A 145 -8.23 -0.42 7.58
C GLU A 145 -9.06 -1.73 7.56
N PRO A 146 -9.62 -2.19 8.70
CA PRO A 146 -10.32 -3.47 8.77
C PRO A 146 -11.46 -3.57 7.75
N GLY A 147 -11.46 -4.63 6.95
CA GLY A 147 -12.46 -4.88 5.91
C GLY A 147 -12.32 -4.03 4.64
N GLN A 148 -11.36 -3.10 4.59
CA GLN A 148 -11.18 -2.20 3.45
C GLN A 148 -10.72 -2.94 2.19
N LEU A 149 -9.77 -3.89 2.32
CA LEU A 149 -9.32 -4.70 1.18
C LEU A 149 -10.42 -5.64 0.66
N GLU A 150 -11.14 -6.30 1.57
CA GLU A 150 -12.29 -7.16 1.22
C GLU A 150 -13.37 -6.35 0.46
N PHE A 151 -13.67 -5.15 0.92
CA PHE A 151 -14.60 -4.25 0.23
C PHE A 151 -14.10 -3.83 -1.17
N LEU A 152 -12.84 -3.44 -1.31
CA LEU A 152 -12.27 -2.98 -2.58
C LEU A 152 -12.18 -4.11 -3.61
N GLU A 153 -11.73 -5.30 -3.18
CA GLU A 153 -11.68 -6.49 -4.02
C GLU A 153 -13.10 -6.94 -4.42
N GLY A 154 -14.03 -6.99 -3.47
CA GLY A 154 -15.43 -7.40 -3.71
C GLY A 154 -16.21 -6.45 -4.63
N THR A 155 -15.86 -5.17 -4.65
CA THR A 155 -16.44 -4.17 -5.57
C THR A 155 -15.68 -4.09 -6.91
N GLY A 156 -14.53 -4.76 -7.02
CA GLY A 156 -13.68 -4.73 -8.20
C GLY A 156 -12.92 -3.43 -8.41
N LEU A 157 -12.88 -2.53 -7.41
CA LEU A 157 -12.09 -1.29 -7.42
C LEU A 157 -10.60 -1.60 -7.22
N MET A 158 -10.01 -2.23 -8.25
CA MET A 158 -8.66 -2.80 -8.22
C MET A 158 -7.79 -2.18 -9.32
N PRO A 159 -6.45 -2.15 -9.18
CA PRO A 159 -5.54 -1.66 -10.22
C PRO A 159 -5.85 -2.19 -11.63
N GLY A 160 -5.74 -1.31 -12.62
CA GLY A 160 -6.04 -1.60 -14.02
C GLY A 160 -7.53 -1.68 -14.35
N ARG A 161 -8.44 -1.63 -13.37
CA ARG A 161 -9.88 -1.68 -13.61
C ARG A 161 -10.40 -0.28 -13.97
N PRO A 162 -11.12 -0.15 -15.11
CA PRO A 162 -11.77 1.11 -15.46
C PRO A 162 -13.07 1.29 -14.67
N GLY A 163 -13.41 2.54 -14.37
CA GLY A 163 -14.64 2.93 -13.70
C GLY A 163 -15.12 4.31 -14.13
N VAL A 164 -16.26 4.73 -13.57
CA VAL A 164 -16.84 6.07 -13.76
C VAL A 164 -17.29 6.59 -12.40
N VAL A 165 -17.04 7.87 -12.13
CA VAL A 165 -17.63 8.55 -10.97
C VAL A 165 -19.04 9.00 -11.33
N LEU A 166 -20.05 8.62 -10.56
CA LEU A 166 -21.45 8.97 -10.83
C LEU A 166 -21.87 10.25 -10.12
N SER A 167 -21.42 10.43 -8.87
CA SER A 167 -21.77 11.59 -8.05
C SER A 167 -20.89 11.67 -6.80
N PHE A 168 -20.93 12.83 -6.14
CA PHE A 168 -20.38 13.02 -4.80
C PHE A 168 -21.47 13.48 -3.84
N ALA A 169 -21.48 12.91 -2.63
CA ALA A 169 -22.24 13.43 -1.51
C ALA A 169 -21.54 14.65 -0.88
N SER A 170 -22.25 15.38 -0.02
CA SER A 170 -21.74 16.60 0.62
C SER A 170 -20.53 16.39 1.54
N ASP A 171 -20.34 15.17 2.04
CA ASP A 171 -19.21 14.78 2.89
C ASP A 171 -17.99 14.29 2.07
N GLY A 172 -18.09 14.30 0.75
CA GLY A 172 -17.07 13.83 -0.17
C GLY A 172 -17.13 12.34 -0.49
N THR A 173 -18.12 11.60 0.00
CA THR A 173 -18.36 10.20 -0.39
C THR A 173 -18.66 10.14 -1.89
N ALA A 174 -17.91 9.33 -2.62
CA ALA A 174 -18.04 9.16 -4.07
C ALA A 174 -18.94 7.95 -4.37
N THR A 175 -19.98 8.13 -5.18
CA THR A 175 -20.65 6.98 -5.81
C THR A 175 -19.92 6.66 -7.10
N VAL A 176 -19.35 5.47 -7.20
CA VAL A 176 -18.59 5.04 -8.38
C VAL A 176 -19.18 3.76 -8.95
N LYS A 177 -18.88 3.50 -10.21
CA LYS A 177 -19.23 2.25 -10.89
C LYS A 177 -17.98 1.65 -11.50
N VAL A 178 -17.64 0.43 -11.06
CA VAL A 178 -16.62 -0.42 -11.67
C VAL A 178 -17.29 -1.74 -12.03
N GLY A 179 -17.35 -2.08 -13.32
CA GLY A 179 -18.21 -3.16 -13.80
C GLY A 179 -19.69 -2.75 -13.86
N ASP A 180 -20.60 -3.55 -13.29
CA ASP A 180 -22.04 -3.40 -13.52
C ASP A 180 -22.78 -2.58 -12.45
N ASN A 181 -22.43 -2.78 -11.16
CA ASN A 181 -23.17 -2.23 -10.03
C ASN A 181 -22.44 -1.01 -9.42
N PRO A 182 -23.14 0.12 -9.21
CA PRO A 182 -22.60 1.23 -8.44
C PRO A 182 -22.42 0.91 -6.96
N PHE A 183 -21.45 1.55 -6.31
CA PHE A 183 -21.20 1.47 -4.87
C PHE A 183 -20.59 2.78 -4.36
N GLU A 184 -20.62 2.96 -3.04
CA GLU A 184 -20.11 4.17 -2.38
C GLU A 184 -18.70 3.96 -1.83
N VAL A 185 -17.83 4.94 -2.05
CA VAL A 185 -16.48 5.01 -1.49
C VAL A 185 -16.41 6.24 -0.59
N GLY A 186 -16.17 6.02 0.71
CA GLY A 186 -16.07 7.11 1.67
C GLY A 186 -15.02 8.15 1.28
N GLY A 187 -15.29 9.42 1.57
CA GLY A 187 -14.45 10.53 1.08
C GLY A 187 -12.97 10.47 1.50
N ALA A 188 -12.66 9.88 2.66
CA ALA A 188 -11.27 9.67 3.08
C ALA A 188 -10.55 8.61 2.21
N THR A 189 -11.26 7.54 1.85
CA THR A 189 -10.79 6.48 0.96
C THR A 189 -10.63 7.02 -0.46
N ALA A 190 -11.64 7.73 -0.98
CA ALA A 190 -11.61 8.30 -2.33
C ALA A 190 -10.45 9.28 -2.54
N LYS A 191 -10.05 10.04 -1.51
CA LYS A 191 -8.87 10.92 -1.59
C LYS A 191 -7.55 10.20 -1.74
N ARG A 192 -7.48 8.93 -1.30
CA ARG A 192 -6.23 8.15 -1.27
C ARG A 192 -6.09 7.26 -2.50
N ILE A 193 -7.19 6.69 -3.00
CA ILE A 193 -7.14 5.84 -4.19
C ILE A 193 -6.58 6.65 -5.35
N VAL A 194 -5.48 6.16 -5.93
CA VAL A 194 -4.79 6.82 -7.03
C VAL A 194 -5.36 6.29 -8.34
N VAL A 195 -5.74 7.21 -9.23
CA VAL A 195 -6.35 6.90 -10.52
C VAL A 195 -5.74 7.75 -11.63
N THR A 196 -5.89 7.30 -12.87
CA THR A 196 -5.70 8.13 -14.06
C THR A 196 -7.07 8.54 -14.58
N PRO A 197 -7.33 9.84 -14.85
CA PRO A 197 -8.54 10.27 -15.55
C PRO A 197 -8.62 9.62 -16.93
N GLY A 198 -9.78 9.08 -17.29
CA GLY A 198 -10.03 8.61 -18.64
C GLY A 198 -10.46 9.77 -19.55
N THR A 199 -10.28 9.59 -20.86
CA THR A 199 -10.87 10.47 -21.89
C THR A 199 -12.21 9.94 -22.37
#